data_AF-A0A843HPA3-F1
#
_entry.id   AF-A0A843HPA3-F1
#
_cell.length_a   1.000
_cell.length_b   1.000
_cell.length_c   1.000
_cell.angle_alpha   90.00
_cell.angle_beta   90.00
_cell.angle_gamma   90.00
#
_symmetry.space_group_name_H-M   'P 1'
#
loop_
_entity.id
_entity.type
_entity.pdbx_description
1 polymer ?
#
loop_
_entity_poly.entity_id
_entity_poly.type
_entity_poly.pdbx_seq_one_letter_code
_entity_poly.pdbx_strand_id
1 'polypeptide(L)'
;MPVDIIVTIIVSCIGSSALFGFIQFIITRRDKKKGDLAGVKESVEDLKNTNKKFQESFEQIHLDTCRLQLMTLIHMAPQNVASILELGKHYFDDLDGDSYLSYLFSQWLRDSKLEKFIPDWFQSHYKEERDELIRHHKDDEDGEVE
;
A
#
# COMPACT_ATOMS: atom_id res chain seq x y z
N MET A 1 15.68 8.42 30.69
CA MET A 1 15.39 8.08 29.29
C MET A 1 14.89 9.35 28.59
N PRO A 2 15.78 10.20 28.03
CA PRO A 2 15.38 11.46 27.38
C PRO A 2 15.40 11.40 25.84
N VAL A 3 15.86 10.30 25.25
CA VAL A 3 16.01 10.16 23.79
C VAL A 3 14.65 10.02 23.09
N ASP A 4 13.69 9.37 23.75
CA ASP A 4 12.36 9.09 23.18
C ASP A 4 11.49 10.34 23.03
N ILE A 5 11.66 11.34 23.91
CA ILE A 5 10.92 12.61 23.80
C ILE A 5 11.44 13.43 22.62
N ILE A 6 12.75 13.46 22.40
CA ILE A 6 13.35 14.23 21.30
C ILE A 6 13.02 13.58 19.95
N VAL A 7 13.07 12.25 19.84
CA VAL A 7 12.66 11.53 18.62
C VAL A 7 11.17 11.69 18.35
N THR A 8 10.32 11.64 19.39
CA THR A 8 8.86 11.87 19.24
C THR A 8 8.55 13.31 18.83
N ILE A 9 9.28 14.30 19.35
CA ILE A 9 9.15 15.70 18.92
C ILE A 9 9.60 15.85 17.47
N ILE A 10 10.71 15.25 17.07
CA ILE A 10 11.20 15.30 15.68
C ILE A 10 10.22 14.61 14.72
N VAL A 11 9.71 13.43 15.06
CA VAL A 11 8.71 12.70 14.26
C VAL A 11 7.38 13.47 14.22
N SER A 12 6.95 14.08 15.33
CA SER A 12 5.75 14.94 15.36
C SER A 12 5.94 16.21 14.53
N CYS A 13 7.16 16.76 14.45
CA CYS A 13 7.49 17.92 13.62
C CYS A 13 7.61 17.58 12.14
N ILE A 14 7.99 16.35 11.79
CA ILE A 14 8.06 15.87 10.40
C ILE A 14 6.66 15.51 9.89
N GLY A 15 5.75 15.05 10.76
CA GLY A 15 4.37 14.69 10.40
C GLY A 15 3.32 15.80 10.56
N SER A 16 3.59 16.85 11.35
CA SER A 16 2.57 17.86 11.67
C SER A 16 2.81 19.16 10.94
N SER A 17 1.77 19.60 10.23
CA SER A 17 1.54 20.92 9.62
C SER A 17 1.94 22.15 10.46
N ALA A 18 2.26 21.97 11.74
CA ALA A 18 2.83 22.98 12.64
C ALA A 18 4.26 23.43 12.27
N LEU A 19 5.15 22.52 11.82
CA LEU A 19 6.50 22.91 11.36
C LEU A 19 6.41 23.75 10.09
N PHE A 20 5.51 23.38 9.19
CA PHE A 20 5.19 24.12 7.98
C PHE A 20 4.63 25.51 8.29
N GLY A 21 3.72 25.62 9.28
CA GLY A 21 3.20 26.89 9.79
C GLY A 21 4.30 27.78 10.41
N PHE A 22 5.27 27.19 11.10
CA PHE A 22 6.39 27.91 11.69
C PHE A 22 7.40 28.40 10.64
N ILE A 23 7.67 27.57 9.62
CA ILE A 23 8.49 27.95 8.46
C ILE A 23 7.82 29.06 7.66
N GLN A 24 6.51 28.93 7.37
CA GLN A 24 5.72 30.01 6.75
C GLN A 24 5.76 31.29 7.59
N PHE A 25 5.56 31.20 8.91
CA PHE A 25 5.60 32.37 9.80
C PHE A 25 6.97 33.09 9.77
N ILE A 26 8.08 32.35 9.71
CA ILE A 26 9.43 32.92 9.57
C ILE A 26 9.62 33.55 8.18
N ILE A 27 9.08 32.95 7.12
CA ILE A 27 9.14 33.47 5.74
C ILE A 27 8.32 34.77 5.60
N THR A 28 7.07 34.79 6.07
CA THR A 28 6.17 35.95 6.00
C THR A 28 6.69 37.12 6.84
N ARG A 29 7.43 36.87 7.93
CA ARG A 29 8.07 37.94 8.72
C ARG A 29 9.30 38.55 8.03
N ARG A 30 9.93 37.82 7.09
CA ARG A 30 11.10 38.28 6.32
C ARG A 30 10.71 39.01 5.03
N ASP A 31 9.46 38.92 4.60
CA ASP A 31 8.81 39.52 3.43
C ASP A 31 8.66 41.06 3.45
N LYS A 32 9.62 41.77 4.05
CA LYS A 32 9.79 43.23 3.86
C LYS A 32 10.52 43.58 2.56
N LYS A 33 10.90 42.62 1.70
CA LYS A 33 11.65 42.85 0.44
C LYS A 33 11.00 42.11 -0.74
N LYS A 34 10.12 42.81 -1.45
CA LYS A 34 9.16 42.36 -2.47
C LYS A 34 9.70 41.65 -3.74
N GLY A 35 10.96 41.23 -3.79
CA GLY A 35 11.54 40.49 -4.92
C GLY A 35 11.43 38.96 -4.81
N ASP A 36 11.43 38.42 -3.58
CA ASP A 36 11.53 36.98 -3.30
C ASP A 36 10.19 36.21 -3.34
N LEU A 37 9.06 36.92 -3.45
CA LEU A 37 7.73 36.30 -3.37
C LEU A 37 7.44 35.31 -4.52
N ALA A 38 8.06 35.52 -5.68
CA ALA A 38 7.94 34.62 -6.83
C ALA A 38 8.76 33.33 -6.62
N GLY A 39 10.01 33.44 -6.17
CA GLY A 39 10.86 32.27 -5.87
C GLY A 39 10.36 31.46 -4.67
N VAL A 40 9.69 32.11 -3.71
CA VAL A 40 9.00 31.40 -2.60
C VAL A 40 7.80 30.61 -3.10
N LYS A 41 7.01 31.14 -4.04
CA LYS A 41 5.88 30.40 -4.64
C LYS A 41 6.36 29.16 -5.40
N GLU A 42 7.42 29.30 -6.17
CA GLU A 42 8.07 28.20 -6.87
C GLU A 42 8.58 27.14 -5.89
N SER A 43 9.30 27.56 -4.84
CA SER A 43 9.80 26.65 -3.79
C SER A 43 8.69 25.90 -3.05
N VAL A 44 7.55 26.55 -2.78
CA VAL A 44 6.38 25.91 -2.15
C VAL A 44 5.74 24.89 -3.09
N GLU A 45 5.67 25.18 -4.38
CA GLU A 45 5.10 24.25 -5.36
C GLU A 45 6.02 23.04 -5.57
N ASP A 46 7.34 23.24 -5.61
CA ASP A 46 8.33 22.17 -5.65
C ASP A 46 8.27 21.27 -4.41
N LEU A 47 8.09 21.86 -3.22
CA LEU A 47 7.88 21.11 -1.98
C LEU A 47 6.60 20.29 -2.01
N LYS A 48 5.49 20.84 -2.52
CA LYS A 48 4.24 20.08 -2.68
C LYS A 48 4.43 18.89 -3.63
N ASN A 49 5.07 19.14 -4.78
CA ASN A 49 5.34 18.09 -5.76
C ASN A 49 6.25 17.00 -5.17
N THR A 50 7.27 17.40 -4.40
CA THR A 50 8.17 16.47 -3.71
C THR A 50 7.43 15.66 -2.64
N ASN A 51 6.58 16.31 -1.84
CA ASN A 51 5.79 15.64 -0.82
C ASN A 51 4.80 14.65 -1.45
N LYS A 52 4.16 15.02 -2.56
CA LYS A 52 3.28 14.12 -3.32
C LYS A 52 4.04 12.88 -3.81
N LYS A 53 5.20 13.06 -4.44
CA LYS A 53 6.05 11.93 -4.88
C LYS A 53 6.49 11.04 -3.72
N PHE A 54 6.77 11.65 -2.57
CA PHE A 54 7.15 10.92 -1.37
C PHE A 54 5.99 10.08 -0.84
N GLN A 55 4.77 10.62 -0.82
CA GLN A 55 3.56 9.89 -0.44
C GLN A 55 3.31 8.71 -1.39
N GLU A 56 3.36 8.94 -2.70
CA GLU A 56 3.22 7.86 -3.71
C GLU A 56 4.28 6.76 -3.53
N SER A 57 5.53 7.15 -3.26
CA SER A 57 6.62 6.19 -3.01
C SER A 57 6.41 5.41 -1.72
N PHE A 58 5.88 6.06 -0.68
CA PHE A 58 5.59 5.42 0.59
C PHE A 58 4.45 4.41 0.48
N GLU A 59 3.39 4.75 -0.24
CA GLU A 59 2.28 3.85 -0.54
C GLU A 59 2.77 2.61 -1.29
N GLN A 60 3.61 2.80 -2.31
CA GLN A 60 4.20 1.68 -3.07
C GLN A 60 5.08 0.77 -2.20
N ILE A 61 5.95 1.35 -1.35
CA ILE A 61 6.80 0.58 -0.43
C ILE A 61 5.95 -0.21 0.56
N HIS A 62 4.87 0.40 1.05
CA HIS A 62 3.95 -0.25 1.98
C HIS A 62 3.25 -1.45 1.33
N LEU A 63 2.73 -1.27 0.11
CA LEU A 63 2.16 -2.35 -0.70
C LEU A 63 3.16 -3.50 -0.91
N ASP A 64 4.38 -3.18 -1.34
CA ASP A 64 5.43 -4.18 -1.60
C ASP A 64 5.85 -4.94 -0.33
N THR A 65 5.90 -4.24 0.80
CA THR A 65 6.22 -4.83 2.10
C THR A 65 5.12 -5.79 2.55
N CYS A 66 3.85 -5.37 2.45
CA CYS A 66 2.71 -6.23 2.78
C CYS A 66 2.66 -7.46 1.87
N ARG A 67 2.92 -7.30 0.56
CA ARG A 67 3.01 -8.42 -0.38
C ARG A 67 4.07 -9.44 0.05
N LEU A 68 5.29 -8.98 0.35
CA LEU A 68 6.38 -9.87 0.75
C LEU A 68 6.08 -10.59 2.07
N GLN A 69 5.51 -9.88 3.04
CA GLN A 69 5.14 -10.45 4.34
C GLN A 69 4.03 -11.51 4.19
N LEU A 70 3.01 -11.22 3.38
CA LEU A 70 1.92 -12.16 3.14
C LEU A 70 2.40 -13.41 2.41
N MET A 71 3.22 -13.24 1.35
CA MET A 71 3.86 -14.37 0.69
C MET A 71 4.69 -15.20 1.67
N THR A 72 5.48 -14.54 2.52
CA THR A 72 6.31 -15.22 3.53
C THR A 72 5.46 -16.03 4.50
N LEU A 73 4.36 -15.46 5.00
CA LEU A 73 3.45 -16.17 5.91
C LEU A 73 2.80 -17.37 5.25
N ILE A 74 2.29 -17.21 4.03
CA ILE A 74 1.68 -18.31 3.25
C ILE A 74 2.66 -19.46 3.06
N HIS A 75 3.93 -19.18 2.75
CA HIS A 75 4.92 -20.23 2.45
C HIS A 75 5.55 -20.83 3.71
N MET A 76 5.90 -19.99 4.70
CA MET A 76 6.72 -20.39 5.85
C MET A 76 5.90 -20.77 7.07
N ALA A 77 4.66 -20.26 7.18
CA ALA A 77 3.78 -20.50 8.31
C ALA A 77 2.30 -20.65 7.87
N PRO A 78 1.97 -21.53 6.91
CA PRO A 78 0.62 -21.65 6.35
C PRO A 78 -0.46 -21.99 7.39
N GLN A 79 -0.08 -22.60 8.51
CA GLN A 79 -0.96 -22.91 9.64
C GLN A 79 -1.39 -21.66 10.43
N ASN A 80 -0.71 -20.53 10.27
CA ASN A 80 -1.05 -19.28 10.97
C ASN A 80 -2.17 -18.54 10.23
N VAL A 81 -3.33 -19.19 10.14
CA VAL A 81 -4.51 -18.72 9.40
C VAL A 81 -4.92 -17.33 9.84
N ALA A 82 -4.91 -17.04 11.15
CA ALA A 82 -5.33 -15.74 11.67
C ALA A 82 -4.48 -14.58 11.12
N SER A 83 -3.15 -14.69 11.19
CA SER A 83 -2.26 -13.63 10.66
C SER A 83 -2.32 -13.52 9.15
N ILE A 84 -2.47 -14.64 8.42
CA ILE A 84 -2.60 -14.64 6.97
C ILE A 84 -3.91 -13.94 6.54
N LEU A 85 -5.03 -14.22 7.22
CA LEU A 85 -6.31 -13.56 6.93
C LEU A 85 -6.31 -12.08 7.30
N GLU A 86 -5.70 -11.71 8.43
CA GLU A 86 -5.59 -10.30 8.86
C GLU A 86 -4.74 -9.49 7.87
N LEU A 87 -3.55 -9.99 7.53
CA LEU A 87 -2.67 -9.32 6.58
C LEU A 87 -3.23 -9.36 5.16
N GLY A 88 -3.91 -10.45 4.78
CA GLY A 88 -4.63 -10.57 3.51
C GLY A 88 -5.72 -9.51 3.40
N LYS A 89 -6.55 -9.32 4.44
CA LYS A 89 -7.55 -8.27 4.44
C LYS A 89 -6.91 -6.90 4.20
N HIS A 90 -5.86 -6.56 4.96
CA HIS A 90 -5.18 -5.28 4.78
C HIS A 90 -4.65 -5.12 3.35
N TYR A 91 -4.02 -6.15 2.81
CA TYR A 91 -3.44 -6.10 1.47
C TYR A 91 -4.49 -5.95 0.35
N PHE A 92 -5.56 -6.73 0.39
CA PHE A 92 -6.56 -6.73 -0.69
C PHE A 92 -7.61 -5.62 -0.53
N ASP A 93 -8.11 -5.35 0.67
CA ASP A 93 -9.19 -4.40 0.94
C ASP A 93 -8.66 -2.96 1.09
N ASP A 94 -7.56 -2.78 1.84
CA ASP A 94 -7.07 -1.43 2.15
C ASP A 94 -6.04 -0.91 1.13
N LEU A 95 -5.27 -1.80 0.50
CA LEU A 95 -4.15 -1.43 -0.39
C LEU A 95 -4.38 -1.73 -1.88
N ASP A 96 -5.56 -2.24 -2.25
CA ASP A 96 -5.90 -2.63 -3.63
C ASP A 96 -4.86 -3.60 -4.24
N GLY A 97 -4.71 -4.74 -3.56
CA GLY A 97 -3.70 -5.76 -3.86
C GLY A 97 -3.73 -6.30 -5.30
N ASP A 98 -2.59 -6.83 -5.76
CA ASP A 98 -2.45 -7.29 -7.14
C ASP A 98 -3.06 -8.69 -7.41
N SER A 99 -3.32 -8.98 -8.69
CA SER A 99 -3.93 -10.25 -9.13
C SER A 99 -3.01 -11.46 -8.91
N TYR A 100 -1.69 -11.27 -8.93
CA TYR A 100 -0.73 -12.33 -8.69
C TYR A 100 -0.83 -12.85 -7.25
N LEU A 101 -0.85 -11.95 -6.27
CA LEU A 101 -1.00 -12.36 -4.88
C LEU A 101 -2.42 -12.86 -4.59
N SER A 102 -3.43 -12.36 -5.31
CA SER A 102 -4.79 -12.90 -5.26
C SER A 102 -4.80 -14.40 -5.62
N TYR A 103 -4.15 -14.77 -6.73
CA TYR A 103 -4.01 -16.18 -7.13
C TYR A 103 -3.32 -17.04 -6.07
N LEU A 104 -2.18 -16.58 -5.54
CA LEU A 104 -1.45 -17.31 -4.49
C LEU A 104 -2.30 -17.49 -3.22
N PHE A 105 -3.03 -16.45 -2.84
CA PHE A 105 -3.90 -16.48 -1.67
C PHE A 105 -5.08 -17.45 -1.86
N SER A 106 -5.73 -17.44 -3.03
CA SER A 106 -6.77 -18.40 -3.40
C SER A 106 -6.27 -19.83 -3.41
N GLN A 107 -5.07 -20.07 -3.94
CA GLN A 107 -4.43 -21.38 -3.90
C GLN A 107 -4.21 -21.84 -2.46
N TRP A 108 -3.67 -20.96 -1.61
CA TRP A 108 -3.50 -21.25 -0.19
C TRP A 108 -4.83 -21.55 0.52
N LEU A 109 -5.92 -20.84 0.20
CA LEU A 109 -7.26 -21.13 0.73
C LEU A 109 -7.74 -22.54 0.32
N ARG A 110 -7.52 -22.94 -0.93
CA ARG A 110 -7.84 -24.30 -1.43
C ARG A 110 -7.03 -25.36 -0.69
N ASP A 111 -5.70 -25.18 -0.64
CA ASP A 111 -4.76 -26.12 0.00
C ASP A 111 -5.04 -26.26 1.51
N SER A 112 -5.45 -25.17 2.15
CA SER A 112 -5.83 -25.13 3.57
C SER A 112 -7.26 -25.61 3.85
N LYS A 113 -8.02 -26.01 2.81
CA LYS A 113 -9.43 -26.43 2.89
C LYS A 113 -10.36 -25.34 3.44
N LEU A 114 -9.99 -24.08 3.21
CA LEU A 114 -10.74 -22.87 3.58
C LEU A 114 -11.53 -22.28 2.42
N GLU A 115 -11.54 -22.93 1.25
CA GLU A 115 -12.31 -22.52 0.06
C GLU A 115 -13.82 -22.31 0.32
N LYS A 116 -14.38 -22.99 1.33
CA LYS A 116 -15.78 -22.83 1.74
C LYS A 116 -16.03 -21.58 2.60
N PHE A 117 -14.96 -20.94 3.05
CA PHE A 117 -14.93 -19.80 3.95
C PHE A 117 -14.16 -18.64 3.32
N ILE A 118 -14.36 -18.40 2.02
CA ILE A 118 -13.78 -17.25 1.33
C ILE A 118 -14.34 -15.97 1.97
N PRO A 119 -13.48 -15.09 2.53
CA PRO A 119 -13.94 -13.88 3.18
C PRO A 119 -14.64 -12.93 2.19
N ASP A 120 -15.66 -12.21 2.66
CA ASP A 120 -16.43 -11.29 1.82
C ASP A 120 -15.55 -10.24 1.13
N TRP A 121 -14.55 -9.72 1.84
CA TRP A 121 -13.58 -8.76 1.33
C TRP A 121 -12.68 -9.31 0.20
N PHE A 122 -12.65 -10.62 -0.01
CA PHE A 122 -11.85 -11.26 -1.05
C PHE A 122 -12.69 -11.79 -2.23
N GLN A 123 -14.02 -11.78 -2.13
CA GLN A 123 -14.87 -12.46 -3.10
C GLN A 123 -14.81 -11.86 -4.51
N SER A 124 -14.56 -10.56 -4.65
CA SER A 124 -14.36 -9.89 -5.95
C SER A 124 -13.13 -10.47 -6.66
N HIS A 125 -11.97 -10.42 -6.00
CA HIS A 125 -10.70 -10.94 -6.51
C HIS A 125 -10.78 -12.44 -6.82
N TYR A 126 -11.45 -13.22 -5.96
CA TYR A 126 -11.61 -14.66 -6.16
C TYR A 126 -12.47 -15.02 -7.39
N LYS A 127 -13.54 -14.26 -7.65
CA LYS A 127 -14.42 -14.51 -8.81
C LYS A 127 -13.69 -14.23 -10.13
N GLU A 128 -12.94 -13.14 -10.19
CA GLU A 128 -12.16 -12.76 -11.36
C GLU A 128 -11.14 -13.85 -11.72
N GLU A 129 -10.36 -14.33 -10.74
CA GLU A 129 -9.41 -15.44 -10.95
C GLU A 129 -10.10 -16.71 -11.42
N ARG A 130 -11.21 -17.10 -10.78
CA ARG A 130 -11.95 -18.31 -11.15
C ARG A 130 -12.44 -18.24 -12.60
N ASP A 131 -12.95 -17.09 -13.01
CA ASP A 131 -13.48 -16.90 -14.36
C ASP A 131 -12.37 -16.80 -15.42
N GLU A 132 -11.17 -16.34 -15.06
CA GLU A 132 -9.97 -16.44 -15.90
C GLU A 132 -9.50 -17.88 -16.10
N LEU A 133 -9.42 -18.68 -15.03
CA LEU A 133 -9.04 -20.09 -15.12
C LEU A 133 -10.01 -20.92 -15.98
N ILE A 134 -11.31 -20.65 -15.86
CA ILE A 134 -12.35 -21.31 -16.68
C ILE A 134 -12.21 -20.94 -18.16
N ARG A 135 -11.83 -19.69 -18.48
CA ARG A 135 -11.61 -19.27 -19.88
C ARG A 135 -10.42 -20.00 -20.48
N HIS A 136 -9.29 -20.04 -19.77
CA HIS A 136 -8.09 -20.73 -20.25
C HIS A 136 -8.32 -22.24 -20.49
N HIS A 137 -9.07 -22.93 -19.62
CA HIS A 137 -9.37 -24.36 -19.84
C HIS A 137 -10.29 -24.63 -21.04
N LYS A 138 -11.17 -23.69 -21.41
CA LYS A 138 -12.02 -23.86 -22.59
C LYS A 138 -11.26 -23.68 -23.90
N ASP A 139 -10.34 -22.72 -23.93
CA ASP A 139 -9.52 -22.46 -25.13
C ASP A 139 -8.57 -23.63 -25.44
N ASP A 140 -8.16 -24.40 -24.42
CA ASP A 140 -7.34 -25.61 -24.57
C ASP A 140 -8.15 -26.83 -25.06
N GLU A 141 -9.43 -26.96 -24.67
CA GLU A 141 -10.30 -28.08 -25.12
C GLU A 141 -10.82 -27.89 -26.56
N ASP A 142 -11.01 -26.65 -27.02
CA ASP A 142 -11.47 -26.34 -28.38
C ASP A 142 -10.32 -26.38 -29.43
N GLY A 143 -9.06 -26.53 -29.00
CA GLY A 143 -7.86 -26.57 -29.84
C GLY A 143 -7.41 -27.96 -30.31
N GLU A 144 -7.99 -29.05 -29.80
CA GLU A 144 -7.64 -30.45 -30.15
C GLU A 144 -8.63 -31.12 -31.11
N VAL A 145 -9.26 -30.35 -32.02
CA VAL A 145 -10.08 -30.91 -33.10
C VAL A 145 -9.42 -30.65 -34.47
N GLU A 146 -8.37 -31.42 -34.78
CA GLU A 146 -7.94 -31.71 -36.16
C GLU A 146 -7.65 -33.19 -36.36
#